data_AF-A0A8H5M7Z2-F1
#
_entry.id   AF-A0A8H5M7Z2-F1
#
_cell.length_a   1.000
_cell.length_b   1.000
_cell.length_c   1.000
_cell.angle_alpha   90.00
_cell.angle_beta   90.00
_cell.angle_gamma   90.00
#
_symmetry.space_group_name_H-M   'P 1'
#
loop_
_entity.id
_entity.type
_entity.pdbx_description
1 polymer ?
#
loop_
_entity_poly.entity_id
_entity_poly.type
_entity_poly.pdbx_seq_one_letter_code
_entity_poly.pdbx_strand_id
1 'polypeptide(L)'
;MSAESSDSVLGLPTTKELPNALKIDEDALRRYSWYRKPPLIHYGFGIDYSDIINYHEAHHLRLPSEKLSRGTFIASIENSVLRDLRYRCRFHDIDILPSSGEHTGYDLLLSLYDNHTIYEREIADEEEEDVVKMIHDELQVTKKQSLRWFYPICQ
;
A
#
# COMPACT_ATOMS: atom_id res chain seq x y z
N MET A 1 10.19 9.12 -31.65
CA MET A 1 8.83 9.42 -31.14
C MET A 1 8.79 8.88 -29.73
N SER A 2 9.09 9.74 -28.77
CA SER A 2 9.14 9.38 -27.36
C SER A 2 7.72 9.42 -26.82
N ALA A 3 7.27 8.32 -26.21
CA ALA A 3 6.03 8.29 -25.45
C ALA A 3 6.29 9.04 -24.15
N GLU A 4 5.78 10.26 -24.04
CA GLU A 4 5.72 10.98 -22.76
C GLU A 4 4.75 10.24 -21.85
N SER A 5 5.31 9.70 -20.77
CA SER A 5 4.66 8.99 -19.69
C SER A 5 3.59 9.86 -19.04
N SER A 6 2.35 9.42 -19.12
CA SER A 6 1.17 10.04 -18.52
C SER A 6 1.09 9.82 -17.00
N ASP A 7 2.20 9.94 -16.25
CA ASP A 7 2.25 9.61 -14.82
C ASP A 7 2.06 10.82 -13.88
N SER A 8 1.82 12.02 -14.41
CA SER A 8 1.60 13.23 -13.60
C SER A 8 0.15 13.49 -13.20
N VAL A 9 -0.75 12.50 -13.34
CA VAL A 9 -2.21 12.72 -13.28
C VAL A 9 -2.72 13.12 -11.87
N LEU A 10 -1.92 12.96 -10.81
CA LEU A 10 -2.33 13.29 -9.42
C LEU A 10 -1.35 14.19 -8.64
N GLY A 11 -0.29 14.71 -9.28
CA GLY A 11 0.73 15.54 -8.60
C GLY A 11 1.55 14.82 -7.53
N LEU A 12 1.50 13.48 -7.49
CA LEU A 12 2.29 12.66 -6.58
C LEU A 12 3.70 12.42 -7.15
N PRO A 13 4.71 12.22 -6.28
CA PRO A 13 6.06 11.88 -6.73
C PRO A 13 6.08 10.54 -7.47
N THR A 14 6.96 10.45 -8.47
CA THR A 14 7.22 9.20 -9.19
C THR A 14 8.28 8.34 -8.51
N THR A 15 9.03 8.91 -7.56
CA THR A 15 10.10 8.26 -6.79
C THR A 15 9.69 8.08 -5.32
N LYS A 16 10.37 7.18 -4.60
CA LYS A 16 10.24 7.03 -3.14
C LYS A 16 10.55 8.33 -2.39
N GLU A 17 11.46 9.16 -2.91
CA GLU A 17 11.79 10.45 -2.29
C GLU A 17 10.59 11.41 -2.30
N LEU A 18 10.24 11.90 -1.10
CA LEU A 18 9.15 12.84 -0.92
C LEU A 18 9.63 14.30 -1.01
N PRO A 19 8.85 15.20 -1.61
CA PRO A 19 9.06 16.64 -1.49
C PRO A 19 8.77 17.10 -0.05
N ASN A 20 9.44 18.18 0.41
CA ASN A 20 9.28 18.69 1.77
C ASN A 20 7.83 18.99 2.17
N ALA A 21 6.97 19.38 1.21
CA ALA A 21 5.55 19.64 1.46
C ALA A 21 4.75 18.40 1.88
N LEU A 22 5.27 17.20 1.62
CA LEU A 22 4.66 15.92 1.97
C LEU A 22 5.37 15.22 3.15
N LYS A 23 6.42 15.82 3.71
CA LYS A 23 7.10 15.33 4.90
C LYS A 23 6.49 15.93 6.15
N ILE A 24 6.50 15.18 7.25
CA ILE A 24 6.19 15.76 8.56
C ILE A 24 7.36 16.63 9.01
N ASP A 25 7.04 17.85 9.44
CA ASP A 25 7.94 18.71 10.17
C ASP A 25 7.77 18.41 11.67
N GLU A 26 8.60 17.51 12.19
CA GLU A 26 8.58 17.06 13.60
C GLU A 26 8.78 18.22 14.58
N ASP A 27 9.60 19.21 14.21
CA ASP A 27 9.83 20.39 15.03
C ASP A 27 8.57 21.25 15.11
N ALA A 28 7.94 21.51 13.97
CA ALA A 28 6.69 22.27 13.92
C ALA A 28 5.54 21.53 14.62
N LEU A 29 5.43 20.22 14.43
CA LEU A 29 4.43 19.36 15.08
C LEU A 29 4.55 19.43 16.61
N ARG A 30 5.77 19.45 17.15
CA ARG A 30 6.02 19.54 18.60
C ARG A 30 5.80 20.95 19.16
N ARG A 31 6.09 22.00 18.39
CA ARG A 31 6.10 23.39 18.88
C ARG A 31 4.78 24.13 18.67
N TYR A 32 4.00 23.76 17.66
CA TYR A 32 2.86 24.56 17.21
C TYR A 32 1.56 23.76 17.19
N SER A 33 0.60 24.17 18.00
CA SER A 33 -0.75 23.57 18.02
C SER A 33 -1.56 23.82 16.74
N TRP A 34 -1.16 24.78 15.91
CA TRP A 34 -1.81 25.10 14.64
C TRP A 34 -1.23 24.31 13.46
N TYR A 35 -0.12 23.60 13.63
CA TYR A 35 0.51 22.83 12.56
C TYR A 35 -0.46 21.74 12.07
N ARG A 36 -0.63 21.65 10.75
CA ARG A 36 -1.43 20.61 10.10
C ARG A 36 -0.50 19.68 9.35
N LYS A 37 -0.60 18.38 9.64
CA LYS A 37 0.13 17.35 8.92
C LYS A 37 -0.23 17.37 7.43
N PRO A 38 0.72 17.02 6.53
CA PRO A 38 0.40 16.84 5.13
C PRO A 38 -0.62 15.71 4.94
N PRO A 39 -1.32 15.66 3.79
CA PRO A 39 -2.18 14.54 3.44
C PRO A 39 -1.42 13.21 3.57
N LEU A 40 -2.11 12.20 4.10
CA LEU A 40 -1.56 10.85 4.20
C LEU A 40 -1.57 10.20 2.81
N ILE A 41 -0.41 9.69 2.40
CA ILE A 41 -0.21 8.97 1.15
C ILE A 41 0.60 7.70 1.43
N HIS A 42 0.39 6.69 0.60
CA HIS A 42 0.97 5.36 0.76
C HIS A 42 1.84 4.99 -0.42
N TYR A 43 3.02 4.41 -0.16
CA TYR A 43 3.94 3.90 -1.17
C TYR A 43 3.79 2.39 -1.26
N GLY A 44 3.45 1.88 -2.45
CA GLY A 44 3.02 0.50 -2.57
C GLY A 44 2.61 0.08 -3.98
N PHE A 45 1.72 -0.90 -4.06
CA PHE A 45 1.12 -1.41 -5.29
C PHE A 45 -0.39 -1.20 -5.31
N GLY A 46 -0.95 -1.02 -6.52
CA GLY A 46 -2.39 -1.08 -6.73
C GLY A 46 -2.81 -2.52 -7.00
N ILE A 47 -3.86 -2.99 -6.33
CA ILE A 47 -4.41 -4.34 -6.50
C ILE A 47 -5.95 -4.30 -6.43
N ASP A 48 -6.60 -5.31 -7.01
CA ASP A 48 -8.07 -5.40 -7.00
C ASP A 48 -8.58 -6.45 -6.01
N TYR A 49 -9.88 -6.39 -5.69
CA TYR A 49 -10.49 -7.42 -4.84
C TYR A 49 -10.33 -8.84 -5.42
N SER A 50 -10.32 -8.95 -6.75
CA SER A 50 -10.09 -10.23 -7.43
C SER A 50 -8.71 -10.81 -7.14
N ASP A 51 -7.67 -9.98 -7.02
CA ASP A 51 -6.32 -10.42 -6.70
C ASP A 51 -6.24 -11.01 -5.27
N ILE A 52 -6.92 -10.36 -4.32
CA ILE A 52 -7.03 -10.84 -2.93
C ILE A 52 -7.78 -12.17 -2.85
N ILE A 53 -8.88 -12.31 -3.61
CA ILE A 53 -9.66 -13.56 -3.66
C ILE A 53 -8.83 -14.68 -4.28
N ASN A 54 -8.19 -14.41 -5.42
CA ASN A 54 -7.35 -15.39 -6.11
C ASN A 54 -6.18 -15.85 -5.22
N TYR A 55 -5.54 -14.92 -4.51
CA TYR A 55 -4.50 -15.25 -3.54
C TYR A 55 -5.05 -16.15 -2.42
N HIS A 56 -6.18 -15.77 -1.82
CA HIS A 56 -6.80 -16.54 -0.74
C HIS A 56 -7.05 -18.00 -1.14
N GLU A 57 -7.60 -18.20 -2.34
CA GLU A 57 -7.89 -19.51 -2.90
C GLU A 57 -6.62 -20.31 -3.22
N ALA A 58 -5.64 -19.68 -3.88
CA ALA A 58 -4.38 -20.31 -4.28
C ALA A 58 -3.55 -20.79 -3.08
N HIS A 59 -3.64 -20.09 -1.96
CA HIS A 59 -2.93 -20.43 -0.72
C HIS A 59 -3.77 -21.30 0.23
N HIS A 60 -4.97 -21.72 -0.18
CA HIS A 60 -5.90 -22.53 0.61
C HIS A 60 -6.11 -21.97 2.01
N LEU A 61 -6.24 -20.64 2.11
CA LEU A 61 -6.45 -19.99 3.39
C LEU A 61 -7.82 -20.35 3.96
N ARG A 62 -7.93 -20.33 5.29
CA ARG A 62 -9.17 -20.70 5.97
C ARG A 62 -10.29 -19.74 5.57
N LEU A 63 -11.38 -20.29 5.04
CA LEU A 63 -12.58 -19.52 4.73
C LEU A 63 -13.23 -18.97 6.02
N PRO A 64 -13.67 -17.70 6.00
CA PRO A 64 -14.52 -17.14 7.04
C PRO A 64 -15.87 -17.89 7.11
N SER A 65 -16.57 -17.75 8.23
CA SER A 65 -17.91 -18.31 8.37
C SER A 65 -18.89 -17.70 7.35
N GLU A 66 -19.67 -18.55 6.69
CA GLU A 66 -20.70 -18.13 5.72
C GLU A 66 -21.84 -17.31 6.36
N LYS A 67 -21.95 -17.33 7.70
CA LYS A 67 -22.97 -16.56 8.44
C LYS A 67 -22.62 -15.07 8.61
N LEU A 68 -21.46 -14.64 8.13
CA LEU A 68 -21.02 -13.25 8.24
C LEU A 68 -21.76 -12.35 7.25
N SER A 69 -21.93 -11.08 7.61
CA SER A 69 -22.36 -10.06 6.65
C SER A 69 -21.34 -9.98 5.51
N ARG A 70 -21.76 -9.53 4.32
CA ARG A 70 -20.87 -9.41 3.15
C ARG A 70 -19.62 -8.58 3.46
N GLY A 71 -19.77 -7.44 4.13
CA GLY A 71 -18.63 -6.59 4.50
C GLY A 71 -17.67 -7.29 5.47
N THR A 72 -18.21 -7.97 6.50
CA THR A 72 -17.38 -8.73 7.44
C THR A 72 -16.69 -9.92 6.80
N PHE A 73 -17.34 -10.56 5.82
CA PHE A 73 -16.77 -11.66 5.06
C PHE A 73 -15.55 -11.18 4.26
N ILE A 74 -15.70 -10.10 3.48
CA ILE A 74 -14.60 -9.52 2.68
C ILE A 74 -13.44 -9.09 3.59
N ALA A 75 -13.72 -8.34 4.66
CA ALA A 75 -12.69 -7.92 5.61
C ALA A 75 -11.98 -9.12 6.26
N SER A 76 -12.67 -10.25 6.45
CA SER A 76 -12.03 -11.47 7.00
C SER A 76 -11.10 -12.12 5.98
N ILE A 77 -11.46 -12.11 4.69
CA ILE A 77 -10.59 -12.56 3.60
C ILE A 77 -9.34 -11.68 3.53
N GLU A 78 -9.51 -10.36 3.43
CA GLU A 78 -8.41 -9.39 3.41
C GLU A 78 -7.45 -9.57 4.58
N ASN A 79 -7.97 -9.64 5.81
CA ASN A 79 -7.16 -9.84 7.01
C ASN A 79 -6.38 -11.16 6.99
N SER A 80 -6.98 -12.23 6.44
CA SER A 80 -6.30 -13.52 6.33
C SER A 80 -5.17 -13.50 5.29
N VAL A 81 -5.39 -12.82 4.17
CA VAL A 81 -4.38 -12.60 3.11
C VAL A 81 -3.27 -11.72 3.62
N LEU A 82 -3.59 -10.59 4.26
CA LEU A 82 -2.62 -9.68 4.87
C LEU A 82 -1.70 -10.40 5.86
N ARG A 83 -2.28 -11.21 6.75
CA ARG A 83 -1.49 -11.97 7.74
C ARG A 83 -0.57 -12.98 7.07
N ASP A 84 -1.05 -13.68 6.04
CA ASP A 84 -0.25 -14.66 5.31
C ASP A 84 0.89 -13.97 4.52
N LEU A 85 0.60 -12.85 3.84
CA LEU A 85 1.60 -12.05 3.14
C LEU A 85 2.69 -11.52 4.09
N ARG A 86 2.31 -10.95 5.24
CA ARG A 86 3.26 -10.50 6.27
C ARG A 86 4.15 -11.64 6.75
N TYR A 87 3.60 -12.84 6.91
CA TYR A 87 4.35 -14.03 7.31
C TYR A 87 5.34 -14.47 6.23
N ARG A 88 4.91 -14.57 4.97
CA ARG A 88 5.73 -15.04 3.85
C ARG A 88 6.82 -14.06 3.45
N CYS A 89 6.50 -12.78 3.40
CA CYS A 89 7.44 -11.71 3.10
C CYS A 89 8.32 -11.34 4.30
N ARG A 90 8.06 -11.93 5.49
CA ARG A 90 8.73 -11.61 6.76
C ARG A 90 8.75 -10.11 7.07
N PHE A 91 7.70 -9.41 6.64
CA PHE A 91 7.62 -7.97 6.74
C PHE A 91 6.26 -7.57 7.30
N HIS A 92 6.26 -7.07 8.54
CA HIS A 92 5.04 -6.84 9.31
C HIS A 92 4.30 -5.55 8.95
N ASP A 93 4.98 -4.62 8.27
CA ASP A 93 4.45 -3.29 7.99
C ASP A 93 3.67 -3.20 6.66
N ILE A 94 3.57 -4.30 5.91
CA ILE A 94 2.63 -4.41 4.78
C ILE A 94 1.23 -4.10 5.30
N ASP A 95 0.44 -3.31 4.57
CA ASP A 95 -0.97 -3.10 4.86
C ASP A 95 -1.83 -3.19 3.60
N ILE A 96 -3.12 -3.47 3.76
CA ILE A 96 -4.10 -3.45 2.66
C ILE A 96 -5.15 -2.40 2.97
N LEU A 97 -5.27 -1.41 2.09
CA LEU A 97 -6.12 -0.25 2.31
C LEU A 97 -7.13 -0.09 1.17
N PRO A 98 -8.38 0.33 1.44
CA PRO A 98 -9.32 0.70 0.39
C PRO A 98 -8.80 1.84 -0.48
N SER A 99 -8.92 1.68 -1.79
CA SER A 99 -8.56 2.67 -2.80
C SER A 99 -9.77 3.10 -3.61
N SER A 100 -9.76 4.37 -4.07
CA SER A 100 -10.80 4.84 -4.97
C SER A 100 -10.40 4.43 -6.39
N GLY A 101 -11.07 3.40 -6.93
CA GLY A 101 -10.86 2.93 -8.30
C GLY A 101 -11.00 4.03 -9.35
N GLU A 102 -11.79 5.08 -9.08
CA GLU A 102 -11.92 6.25 -9.98
C GLU A 102 -10.63 7.08 -10.10
N HIS A 103 -9.80 7.08 -9.05
CA HIS A 103 -8.57 7.89 -9.00
C HIS A 103 -7.31 7.07 -9.19
N THR A 104 -7.27 5.83 -8.68
CA THR A 104 -6.09 4.98 -8.73
C THR A 104 -6.16 3.93 -9.83
N GLY A 105 -7.37 3.58 -10.30
CA GLY A 105 -7.61 2.45 -11.18
C GLY A 105 -7.61 1.10 -10.47
N TYR A 106 -7.57 1.09 -9.13
CA TYR A 106 -7.54 -0.13 -8.31
C TYR A 106 -8.54 -0.03 -7.17
N ASP A 107 -9.06 -1.18 -6.72
CA ASP A 107 -9.96 -1.23 -5.57
C ASP A 107 -9.23 -1.10 -4.22
N LEU A 108 -7.96 -1.53 -4.18
CA LEU A 108 -7.17 -1.66 -2.97
C LEU A 108 -5.71 -1.21 -3.21
N LEU A 109 -5.03 -0.88 -2.11
CA LEU A 109 -3.61 -0.55 -2.07
C LEU A 109 -2.89 -1.55 -1.17
N LEU A 110 -1.83 -2.17 -1.68
CA LEU A 110 -0.85 -2.89 -0.86
C LEU A 110 0.24 -1.89 -0.46
N SER A 111 0.15 -1.35 0.76
CA SER A 111 1.04 -0.31 1.28
C SER A 111 2.28 -0.93 1.95
N LEU A 112 3.47 -0.39 1.65
CA LEU A 112 4.71 -0.68 2.38
C LEU A 112 5.10 0.43 3.34
N TYR A 113 4.86 1.68 2.92
CA TYR A 113 5.20 2.86 3.69
C TYR A 113 4.08 3.89 3.58
N ASP A 114 4.02 4.77 4.57
CA ASP A 114 3.28 6.02 4.48
C ASP A 114 4.23 7.21 4.64
N ASN A 115 3.86 8.37 4.09
CA ASN A 115 4.71 9.56 4.16
C ASN A 115 4.91 10.13 5.57
N HIS A 116 4.09 9.71 6.54
CA HIS A 116 4.20 10.17 7.92
C HIS A 116 5.28 9.40 8.68
N THR A 117 5.55 8.15 8.30
CA THR A 117 6.47 7.26 9.04
C THR A 117 7.66 6.74 8.23
N ILE A 118 7.70 6.96 6.92
CA ILE A 118 8.77 6.44 6.04
C ILE A 118 10.20 6.80 6.48
N TYR A 119 10.40 7.96 7.11
CA TYR A 119 11.72 8.40 7.59
C TYR A 119 12.03 7.98 9.03
N GLU A 120 11.06 7.42 9.76
CA GLU A 120 11.25 6.84 11.09
C GLU A 120 11.55 5.34 11.01
N ARG A 121 11.04 4.68 9.97
CA ARG A 121 11.13 3.25 9.71
C ARG A 121 12.16 2.98 8.62
N GLU A 122 13.40 3.39 8.89
CA GLU A 122 14.51 3.23 7.96
C GLU A 122 14.80 1.73 7.77
N ILE A 123 14.33 1.20 6.64
CA ILE A 123 14.66 -0.13 6.14
C ILE A 123 15.80 0.05 5.14
N ALA A 124 16.80 -0.80 5.19
CA ALA A 124 17.89 -0.77 4.23
C ALA A 124 17.35 -1.05 2.82
N ASP A 125 17.88 -0.37 1.80
CA ASP A 125 17.42 -0.52 0.42
C ASP A 125 17.44 -1.99 -0.04
N GLU A 126 18.45 -2.76 0.37
CA GLU A 126 18.56 -4.20 0.09
C GLU A 126 17.39 -5.02 0.70
N GLU A 127 16.96 -4.67 1.91
CA GLU A 127 15.83 -5.33 2.57
C GLU A 127 14.50 -4.95 1.91
N GLU A 128 14.35 -3.69 1.47
CA GLU A 128 13.18 -3.28 0.68
C GLU A 128 13.13 -4.04 -0.66
N GLU A 129 14.23 -4.15 -1.38
CA GLU A 129 14.30 -4.91 -2.63
C GLU A 129 13.92 -6.38 -2.44
N ASP A 130 14.38 -7.01 -1.35
CA ASP A 130 14.00 -8.38 -0.99
C ASP A 130 12.51 -8.49 -0.67
N VAL A 131 11.93 -7.55 0.06
CA VAL A 131 10.49 -7.50 0.36
C VAL A 131 9.67 -7.34 -0.92
N VAL A 132 10.05 -6.41 -1.79
CA VAL A 132 9.39 -6.20 -3.09
C VAL A 132 9.43 -7.46 -3.94
N LYS A 133 10.58 -8.13 -3.98
CA LYS A 133 10.73 -9.40 -4.69
C LYS A 133 9.84 -10.49 -4.11
N MET A 134 9.76 -10.62 -2.79
CA MET A 134 8.86 -11.58 -2.15
C MET A 134 7.40 -11.29 -2.47
N ILE A 135 6.98 -10.01 -2.44
CA ILE A 135 5.63 -9.60 -2.83
C ILE A 135 5.34 -9.93 -4.29
N HIS A 136 6.30 -9.71 -5.18
CA HIS A 136 6.17 -10.11 -6.59
C HIS A 136 5.95 -11.61 -6.74
N ASP A 137 6.69 -12.43 -6.00
CA ASP A 137 6.58 -13.88 -6.08
C ASP A 137 5.29 -14.43 -5.44
N GLU A 138 4.81 -13.81 -4.37
CA GLU A 138 3.57 -14.20 -3.71
C GLU A 138 2.32 -13.65 -4.42
N LEU A 139 2.40 -12.42 -4.96
CA LEU A 139 1.28 -11.70 -5.59
C LEU A 139 1.65 -11.26 -7.01
N GLN A 140 1.53 -12.19 -7.96
CA GLN A 140 2.03 -12.06 -9.34
C GLN A 140 1.52 -10.83 -10.11
N VAL A 141 0.34 -10.29 -9.78
CA VAL A 141 -0.20 -9.06 -10.41
C VAL A 141 0.73 -7.86 -10.21
N THR A 142 1.53 -7.87 -9.14
CA THR A 142 2.48 -6.80 -8.84
C THR A 142 3.72 -6.86 -9.72
N LYS A 143 4.08 -7.99 -10.35
CA LYS A 143 5.33 -8.15 -11.14
C LYS A 143 5.51 -7.17 -12.30
N LYS A 144 4.40 -6.62 -12.80
CA LYS A 144 4.40 -5.65 -13.91
C LYS A 144 4.29 -4.21 -13.42
N GLN A 145 4.27 -4.01 -12.12
CA GLN A 145 4.12 -2.71 -11.48
C GLN A 145 5.42 -2.34 -10.77
N SER A 146 5.70 -1.04 -10.72
CA SER A 146 6.72 -0.47 -9.83
C SER A 146 6.02 0.18 -8.64
N LEU A 147 6.71 0.27 -7.51
CA LEU A 147 6.21 0.99 -6.35
C LEU A 147 5.93 2.45 -6.70
N ARG A 148 4.77 2.97 -6.29
CA ARG A 148 4.41 4.38 -6.45
C ARG A 148 3.55 4.86 -5.30
N TRP A 149 3.37 6.19 -5.23
CA TRP A 149 2.54 6.83 -4.23
C TRP A 149 1.05 6.81 -4.62
N PHE A 150 0.17 6.63 -3.63
CA PHE A 150 -1.28 6.62 -3.77
C PHE A 150 -1.96 7.41 -2.66
N TYR A 151 -3.11 8.00 -2.97
CA TYR A 151 -4.05 8.50 -1.97
C TYR A 151 -4.99 7.37 -1.52
N PRO A 152 -5.16 7.15 -0.20
CA PRO A 152 -6.16 6.23 0.31
C PRO A 152 -7.56 6.87 0.26
N ILE A 153 -8.63 6.05 0.34
CA ILE A 153 -10.01 6.59 0.48
C ILE A 153 -10.18 7.30 1.83
N CYS A 154 -9.62 6.74 2.90
CA CYS A 154 -9.77 7.26 4.25
C CYS A 154 -8.61 8.19 4.59
N GLN A 155 -8.89 9.48 4.78
CA GLN A 155 -7.96 10.50 5.28
C GLN A 155 -8.37 10.98 6.68
#